data_AF-A0A426JPM5-F1
#
_entry.id   AF-A0A426JPM5-F1
#
_cell.length_a   1.000
_cell.length_b   1.000
_cell.length_c   1.000
_cell.angle_alpha   90.00
_cell.angle_beta   90.00
_cell.angle_gamma   90.00
#
_symmetry.space_group_name_H-M   'P 1'
#
loop_
_entity.id
_entity.type
_entity.pdbx_description
1 polymer ?
#
loop_
_entity_poly.entity_id
_entity_poly.type
_entity_poly.pdbx_seq_one_letter_code
_entity_poly.pdbx_strand_id
1 'polypeptide(L)'
;MHISGSHDDHLIPNSPNPFTEAVEAWHVACRKACSENENCLDRYRTAVGALITWLSENPAAARLYFGDCGEAEHPRLMAYSRAARSRLTSSILDLVLSCGEPGYETKVEFVVGAVRQLVREELRGGTVDHARLAHRLTHFAPFLSAHRRGERDS
;
A
#
# COMPACT_ATOMS: atom_id res chain seq x y z
N MET A 1 -32.00 38.64 -31.38
CA MET A 1 -32.20 37.22 -31.00
C MET A 1 -30.89 36.76 -30.39
N HIS A 2 -30.79 36.79 -29.06
CA HIS A 2 -29.54 36.60 -28.31
C HIS A 2 -29.16 35.13 -28.27
N ILE A 3 -27.91 34.85 -28.62
CA ILE A 3 -27.23 33.58 -28.37
C ILE A 3 -26.74 33.61 -26.91
N SER A 4 -27.26 32.73 -26.08
CA SER A 4 -26.78 32.38 -24.73
C SER A 4 -27.24 30.94 -24.54
N GLY A 5 -26.40 29.95 -24.30
CA GLY A 5 -25.15 29.95 -23.57
C GLY A 5 -25.32 28.85 -22.54
N SER A 6 -24.59 27.74 -22.69
CA SER A 6 -24.18 26.86 -21.59
C SER A 6 -23.18 25.87 -22.16
N HIS A 7 -21.90 26.23 -22.08
CA HIS A 7 -20.86 25.22 -21.94
C HIS A 7 -21.21 24.44 -20.67
N ASP A 8 -21.64 23.19 -20.80
CA ASP A 8 -21.52 22.21 -19.71
C ASP A 8 -20.03 21.87 -19.53
N ASP A 9 -19.27 22.86 -19.08
CA ASP A 9 -18.10 22.63 -18.25
C ASP A 9 -18.65 22.10 -16.92
N HIS A 10 -18.91 20.79 -16.88
CA HIS A 10 -19.03 20.07 -15.64
C HIS A 10 -17.68 20.17 -14.92
N LEU A 11 -17.57 21.25 -14.15
CA LEU A 11 -16.65 21.47 -13.05
C LEU A 11 -16.31 20.13 -12.39
N ILE A 12 -15.12 19.61 -12.73
CA ILE A 12 -14.45 18.59 -11.93
C ILE A 12 -14.16 19.29 -10.60
N PRO A 13 -14.82 18.93 -9.48
CA PRO A 13 -14.51 19.57 -8.22
C PRO A 13 -13.09 19.14 -7.83
N ASN A 14 -12.17 20.10 -7.77
CA ASN A 14 -10.79 19.95 -7.29
C ASN A 14 -10.71 19.69 -5.77
N SER A 15 -11.67 18.96 -5.20
CA SER A 15 -11.55 18.38 -3.86
C SER A 15 -11.04 16.96 -4.03
N PRO A 16 -9.93 16.56 -3.39
CA PRO A 16 -9.66 15.15 -3.28
C PRO A 16 -10.83 14.54 -2.50
N ASN A 17 -11.42 13.49 -3.05
CA ASN A 17 -12.44 12.71 -2.37
C ASN A 17 -11.81 12.20 -1.04
N PRO A 18 -12.51 12.15 0.11
CA PRO A 18 -11.98 11.60 1.36
C PRO A 18 -11.29 10.22 1.18
N PHE A 19 -11.71 9.44 0.18
CA PHE A 19 -11.00 8.23 -0.24
C PHE A 19 -9.57 8.49 -0.78
N THR A 20 -9.39 9.44 -1.70
CA THR A 20 -8.09 9.73 -2.30
C THR A 20 -7.14 10.33 -1.26
N GLU A 21 -7.64 11.19 -0.36
CA GLU A 21 -6.85 11.72 0.77
C GLU A 21 -6.38 10.59 1.68
N ALA A 22 -7.27 9.65 2.02
CA ALA A 22 -6.91 8.50 2.85
C ALA A 22 -5.84 7.62 2.16
N VAL A 23 -5.95 7.39 0.85
CA VAL A 23 -4.94 6.63 0.08
C VAL A 23 -3.60 7.36 0.05
N GLU A 24 -3.61 8.67 -0.15
CA GLU A 24 -2.39 9.48 -0.14
C GLU A 24 -1.71 9.49 1.24
N ALA A 25 -2.49 9.62 2.31
CA ALA A 25 -2.00 9.54 3.69
C ALA A 25 -1.34 8.18 3.97
N TRP A 26 -1.95 7.07 3.51
CA TRP A 26 -1.35 5.75 3.58
C TRP A 26 -0.01 5.69 2.84
N HIS A 27 0.04 6.20 1.62
CA HIS A 27 1.26 6.17 0.81
C HIS A 27 2.39 6.98 1.44
N VAL A 28 2.09 8.16 2.00
CA VAL A 28 3.05 8.99 2.72
C VAL A 28 3.59 8.24 3.95
N ALA A 29 2.71 7.66 4.76
CA ALA A 29 3.11 6.90 5.95
C ALA A 29 3.97 5.68 5.58
N CYS A 30 3.60 4.95 4.53
CA CYS A 30 4.35 3.79 4.06
C CYS A 30 5.75 4.17 3.54
N ARG A 31 5.86 5.21 2.68
CA ARG A 31 7.17 5.68 2.20
C ARG A 31 8.05 6.17 3.34
N LYS A 32 7.49 6.94 4.28
CA LYS A 32 8.18 7.41 5.47
C LYS A 32 8.74 6.21 6.26
N ALA A 33 7.91 5.22 6.55
CA ALA A 33 8.32 4.00 7.24
C ALA A 33 9.41 3.20 6.49
N CYS A 34 9.38 3.20 5.15
CA CYS A 34 10.42 2.57 4.32
C CYS A 34 11.73 3.36 4.27
N SER A 35 11.72 4.65 4.58
CA SER A 35 12.92 5.51 4.63
C SER A 35 13.52 5.63 6.04
N GLU A 36 12.70 5.47 7.07
CA GLU A 36 13.12 5.53 8.46
C GLU A 36 13.77 4.19 8.85
N ASN A 37 14.89 4.24 9.58
CA ASN A 37 15.76 3.13 9.97
C ASN A 37 16.82 2.71 8.92
N GLU A 38 17.93 2.19 9.41
CA GLU A 38 19.06 1.71 8.60
C GLU A 38 18.84 0.28 8.07
N ASN A 39 18.03 -0.51 8.77
CA ASN A 39 17.78 -1.92 8.53
C ASN A 39 16.45 -2.16 7.79
N CYS A 40 16.47 -2.96 6.72
CA CYS A 40 15.29 -3.40 5.95
C CYS A 40 14.19 -4.06 6.81
N LEU A 41 14.57 -4.83 7.81
CA LEU A 41 13.64 -5.49 8.72
C LEU A 41 12.87 -4.50 9.58
N ASP A 42 13.54 -3.46 10.09
CA ASP A 42 12.92 -2.45 10.94
C ASP A 42 12.07 -1.47 10.11
N ARG A 43 12.51 -1.14 8.89
CA ARG A 43 11.69 -0.49 7.87
C ARG A 43 10.39 -1.25 7.61
N TYR A 44 10.49 -2.57 7.41
CA TYR A 44 9.33 -3.42 7.18
C TYR A 44 8.37 -3.44 8.37
N ARG A 45 8.88 -3.63 9.59
CA ARG A 45 8.07 -3.59 10.82
C ARG A 45 7.37 -2.25 11.00
N THR A 46 8.06 -1.15 10.72
CA THR A 46 7.49 0.20 10.78
C THR A 46 6.37 0.37 9.74
N ALA A 47 6.57 -0.14 8.52
CA ALA A 47 5.56 -0.10 7.47
C ALA A 47 4.33 -0.96 7.81
N VAL A 48 4.52 -2.11 8.46
CA VAL A 48 3.42 -2.93 9.01
C VAL A 48 2.66 -2.15 10.09
N GLY A 49 3.36 -1.49 11.02
CA GLY A 49 2.73 -0.65 12.04
C GLY A 49 1.88 0.46 11.40
N ALA A 50 2.43 1.18 10.43
CA ALA A 50 1.73 2.23 9.69
C ALA A 50 0.48 1.69 8.96
N LEU A 51 0.57 0.50 8.36
CA LEU A 51 -0.56 -0.15 7.70
C LEU A 51 -1.68 -0.44 8.69
N ILE A 52 -1.34 -1.00 9.85
CA ILE A 52 -2.31 -1.37 10.88
C ILE A 52 -3.01 -0.14 11.44
N THR A 53 -2.27 0.93 11.74
CA THR A 53 -2.86 2.21 12.15
C THR A 53 -3.82 2.72 11.08
N TRP A 54 -3.38 2.78 9.82
CA TRP A 54 -4.21 3.28 8.73
C TRP A 54 -5.49 2.45 8.51
N LEU A 55 -5.41 1.12 8.60
CA LEU A 55 -6.57 0.23 8.50
C LEU A 55 -7.60 0.51 9.60
N SER A 56 -7.13 0.78 10.82
CA SER A 56 -8.00 1.08 11.96
C SER A 56 -8.71 2.44 11.84
N GLU A 57 -8.02 3.44 11.29
CA GLU A 57 -8.54 4.80 11.11
C GLU A 57 -9.41 4.93 9.86
N ASN A 58 -9.17 4.12 8.83
CA ASN A 58 -9.79 4.26 7.51
C ASN A 58 -10.47 2.97 6.99
N PRO A 59 -11.37 2.31 7.75
CA PRO A 59 -11.90 0.99 7.40
C PRO A 59 -12.69 0.97 6.08
N ALA A 60 -13.39 2.06 5.73
CA ALA A 60 -14.11 2.16 4.46
C ALA A 60 -13.15 2.30 3.26
N ALA A 61 -12.14 3.16 3.37
CA ALA A 61 -11.12 3.32 2.34
C ALA A 61 -10.30 2.04 2.17
N ALA A 62 -9.98 1.34 3.26
CA ALA A 62 -9.29 0.06 3.24
C ALA A 62 -10.02 -0.99 2.39
N ARG A 63 -11.35 -1.09 2.55
CA ARG A 63 -12.18 -2.00 1.73
C ARG A 63 -12.14 -1.64 0.26
N LEU A 64 -12.15 -0.36 -0.11
CA LEU A 64 -12.05 0.08 -1.50
C LEU A 64 -10.63 -0.05 -2.10
N TYR A 65 -9.61 0.11 -1.26
CA TYR A 65 -8.21 0.09 -1.70
C TYR A 65 -7.66 -1.34 -1.85
N PHE A 66 -7.97 -2.23 -0.91
CA PHE A 66 -7.52 -3.61 -0.88
C PHE A 66 -8.57 -4.62 -1.37
N GLY A 67 -9.86 -4.29 -1.22
CA GLY A 67 -10.95 -5.18 -1.57
C GLY A 67 -11.22 -5.25 -3.07
N ASP A 68 -12.03 -6.23 -3.43
CA ASP A 68 -12.65 -6.36 -4.75
C ASP A 68 -14.09 -5.84 -4.65
N CYS A 69 -14.27 -4.56 -4.33
CA CYS A 69 -15.55 -3.92 -4.61
C CYS A 69 -15.83 -4.15 -6.10
N GLY A 70 -17.01 -4.70 -6.42
CA GLY A 70 -17.31 -5.14 -7.78
C GLY A 70 -17.02 -4.01 -8.75
N GLU A 71 -16.24 -4.28 -9.82
CA GLU A 71 -15.88 -3.27 -10.81
C GLU A 71 -17.12 -2.56 -11.40
N ALA A 72 -18.28 -3.21 -11.34
CA ALA A 72 -19.59 -2.67 -11.75
C ALA A 72 -20.11 -1.52 -10.86
N GLU A 73 -19.78 -1.47 -9.57
CA GLU A 73 -20.29 -0.45 -8.65
C GLU A 73 -19.47 0.83 -8.70
N HIS A 74 -18.14 0.70 -8.79
CA HIS A 74 -17.21 1.84 -8.70
C HIS A 74 -15.99 1.72 -9.63
N PRO A 75 -16.17 1.70 -10.96
CA PRO A 75 -15.08 1.43 -11.92
C PRO A 75 -13.95 2.46 -11.86
N ARG A 76 -14.26 3.74 -11.63
CA ARG A 76 -13.25 4.81 -11.51
C ARG A 76 -12.40 4.66 -10.25
N LEU A 77 -13.00 4.29 -9.11
CA LEU A 77 -12.27 4.07 -7.87
C LEU A 77 -11.38 2.83 -7.96
N MET A 78 -11.85 1.77 -8.61
CA MET A 78 -11.04 0.56 -8.84
C MET A 78 -9.83 0.83 -9.74
N ALA A 79 -10.01 1.58 -10.83
CA ALA A 79 -8.91 2.02 -11.68
C ALA A 79 -7.90 2.87 -10.90
N TYR A 80 -8.38 3.81 -10.08
CA TYR A 80 -7.54 4.62 -9.21
C TYR A 80 -6.76 3.75 -8.21
N SER A 81 -7.43 2.86 -7.46
CA SER A 81 -6.79 1.96 -6.49
C SER A 81 -5.74 1.07 -7.15
N ARG A 82 -6.01 0.56 -8.36
CA ARG A 82 -5.03 -0.23 -9.13
C ARG A 82 -3.80 0.62 -9.48
N ALA A 83 -3.99 1.81 -10.03
CA ALA A 83 -2.89 2.72 -10.37
C ALA A 83 -2.10 3.17 -9.12
N ALA A 84 -2.78 3.53 -8.04
CA ALA A 84 -2.18 3.94 -6.77
C ALA A 84 -1.32 2.81 -6.17
N ARG A 85 -1.82 1.57 -6.16
CA ARG A 85 -1.05 0.40 -5.70
C ARG A 85 0.20 0.16 -6.53
N SER A 86 0.11 0.23 -7.85
CA SER A 86 1.29 0.09 -8.72
C SER A 86 2.32 1.18 -8.42
N ARG A 87 1.89 2.44 -8.29
CA ARG A 87 2.77 3.57 -7.93
C ARG A 87 3.46 3.35 -6.59
N LEU A 88 2.74 2.93 -5.56
CA LEU A 88 3.32 2.65 -4.24
C LEU A 88 4.34 1.51 -4.32
N THR A 89 4.05 0.43 -5.05
CA THR A 89 5.01 -0.67 -5.25
C THR A 89 6.29 -0.15 -5.89
N SER A 90 6.19 0.59 -7.00
CA SER A 90 7.37 1.15 -7.67
C SER A 90 8.17 2.06 -6.74
N SER A 91 7.52 2.96 -5.99
CA SER A 91 8.21 3.82 -5.02
C SER A 91 8.91 3.04 -3.91
N ILE A 92 8.33 1.94 -3.42
CA ILE A 92 8.98 1.08 -2.43
C ILE A 92 10.20 0.39 -3.05
N LEU A 93 10.07 -0.14 -4.28
CA LEU A 93 11.19 -0.75 -4.99
C LEU A 93 12.33 0.25 -5.18
N ASP A 94 12.05 1.47 -5.66
CA ASP A 94 13.07 2.51 -5.84
C ASP A 94 13.81 2.82 -4.52
N LEU A 95 13.09 2.88 -3.40
CA LEU A 95 13.69 3.12 -2.08
C LEU A 95 14.58 1.95 -1.61
N VAL A 96 14.16 0.72 -1.91
CA VAL A 96 14.75 -0.50 -1.35
C VAL A 96 15.86 -1.08 -2.25
N LEU A 97 15.81 -0.85 -3.56
CA LEU A 97 16.85 -1.23 -4.52
C LEU A 97 18.17 -0.50 -4.28
N SER A 98 18.15 0.66 -3.62
CA SER A 98 19.36 1.34 -3.14
C SER A 98 20.15 0.54 -2.08
N CYS A 99 19.54 -0.50 -1.48
CA CYS A 99 20.07 -1.25 -0.35
C CYS A 99 20.22 -2.77 -0.63
N GLY A 100 19.89 -3.26 -1.83
CA GLY A 100 19.67 -4.68 -2.11
C GLY A 100 20.70 -5.35 -3.04
N GLU A 101 20.84 -6.67 -2.89
CA GLU A 101 21.52 -7.55 -3.85
C GLU A 101 20.67 -7.81 -5.11
N PRO A 102 21.26 -8.25 -6.24
CA PRO A 102 20.50 -8.70 -7.40
C PRO A 102 19.43 -9.74 -7.03
N GLY A 103 18.18 -9.53 -7.48
CA GLY A 103 17.04 -10.41 -7.17
C GLY A 103 16.29 -10.07 -5.87
N TYR A 104 16.71 -9.02 -5.15
CA TYR A 104 15.96 -8.51 -4.00
C TYR A 104 14.62 -7.87 -4.39
N GLU A 105 14.52 -7.32 -5.61
CA GLU A 105 13.30 -6.78 -6.21
C GLU A 105 12.14 -7.77 -6.15
N THR A 106 12.35 -8.99 -6.67
CA THR A 106 11.32 -10.04 -6.73
C THR A 106 10.86 -10.46 -5.33
N LYS A 107 11.75 -10.43 -4.33
CA LYS A 107 11.38 -10.72 -2.92
C LYS A 107 10.49 -9.62 -2.36
N VAL A 108 10.81 -8.36 -2.63
CA VAL A 108 9.99 -7.21 -2.19
C VAL A 108 8.63 -7.24 -2.88
N GLU A 109 8.58 -7.47 -4.19
CA GLU A 109 7.33 -7.62 -4.93
C GLU A 109 6.45 -8.75 -4.38
N PHE A 110 7.06 -9.91 -4.10
CA PHE A 110 6.39 -11.04 -3.48
C PHE A 110 5.79 -10.64 -2.12
N VAL A 111 6.57 -10.01 -1.25
CA VAL A 111 6.09 -9.58 0.08
C VAL A 111 4.97 -8.55 -0.05
N VAL A 112 5.09 -7.56 -0.94
CA VAL A 112 4.04 -6.57 -1.19
C VAL A 112 2.75 -7.25 -1.68
N GLY A 113 2.87 -8.22 -2.59
CA GLY A 113 1.75 -9.03 -3.06
C GLY A 113 1.09 -9.84 -1.94
N ALA A 114 1.89 -10.54 -1.13
CA ALA A 114 1.43 -11.37 -0.03
C ALA A 114 0.73 -10.54 1.06
N VAL A 115 1.29 -9.38 1.42
CA VAL A 115 0.67 -8.41 2.35
C VAL A 115 -0.70 -7.98 1.83
N ARG A 116 -0.81 -7.58 0.55
CA ARG A 116 -2.07 -7.16 -0.05
C ARG A 116 -3.12 -8.26 -0.02
N GLN A 117 -2.74 -9.47 -0.37
CA GLN A 117 -3.63 -10.62 -0.38
C GLN A 117 -4.14 -10.95 1.04
N LEU A 118 -3.24 -10.96 2.02
CA LEU A 118 -3.59 -11.20 3.43
C LEU A 118 -4.55 -10.14 3.98
N VAL A 119 -4.27 -8.86 3.74
CA VAL A 119 -5.15 -7.75 4.18
C VAL A 119 -6.54 -7.88 3.53
N ARG A 120 -6.58 -8.20 2.24
CA ARG A 120 -7.84 -8.43 1.52
C ARG A 120 -8.65 -9.58 2.13
N GLU A 121 -8.02 -10.69 2.48
CA GLU A 121 -8.68 -11.83 3.12
C GLU A 121 -9.28 -11.46 4.48
N GLU A 122 -8.53 -10.74 5.32
CA GLU A 122 -9.05 -10.28 6.63
C GLU A 122 -10.21 -9.29 6.45
N LEU A 123 -10.14 -8.37 5.49
CA LEU A 123 -11.22 -7.42 5.22
C LEU A 123 -12.50 -8.09 4.70
N ARG A 124 -12.39 -9.22 4.00
CA ARG A 124 -13.56 -10.03 3.59
C ARG A 124 -14.22 -10.74 4.77
N GLY A 125 -13.48 -11.04 5.82
CA GLY A 125 -13.99 -11.66 7.06
C GLY A 125 -14.86 -10.74 7.93
N GLY A 126 -15.02 -9.46 7.55
CA GLY A 126 -15.86 -8.50 8.24
C GLY A 126 -15.09 -7.63 9.22
N THR A 127 -15.02 -8.04 10.49
CA THR A 127 -14.28 -7.31 11.54
C THR A 127 -12.82 -7.74 11.52
N VAL A 128 -11.91 -6.77 11.36
CA VAL A 128 -10.46 -7.03 11.32
C VAL A 128 -9.89 -7.03 12.72
N ASP A 129 -9.29 -8.16 13.12
CA ASP A 129 -8.41 -8.22 14.29
C ASP A 129 -7.03 -7.68 13.91
N HIS A 130 -6.81 -6.40 14.22
CA HIS A 130 -5.58 -5.69 13.91
C HIS A 130 -4.34 -6.29 14.58
N ALA A 131 -4.46 -6.83 15.80
CA ALA A 131 -3.34 -7.43 16.50
C ALA A 131 -2.93 -8.76 15.83
N ARG A 132 -3.91 -9.60 15.49
CA ARG A 132 -3.68 -10.84 14.74
C ARG A 132 -3.11 -10.56 13.36
N LEU A 133 -3.65 -9.58 12.63
CA LEU A 133 -3.15 -9.20 11.31
C LEU A 133 -1.72 -8.67 11.38
N ALA A 134 -1.40 -7.79 12.34
CA ALA A 134 -0.04 -7.30 12.56
C ALA A 134 0.94 -8.47 12.77
N HIS A 135 0.57 -9.39 13.67
CA HIS A 135 1.38 -10.59 13.93
C HIS A 135 1.60 -11.41 12.65
N ARG A 136 0.53 -11.72 11.90
CA ARG A 136 0.62 -12.47 10.63
C ARG A 136 1.51 -11.78 9.59
N LEU A 137 1.40 -10.45 9.45
CA LEU A 137 2.23 -9.69 8.52
C LEU A 137 3.72 -9.78 8.89
N THR A 138 4.07 -9.74 10.18
CA THR A 138 5.48 -9.87 10.58
C THR A 138 6.15 -11.19 10.18
N HIS A 139 5.38 -12.25 9.88
CA HIS A 139 5.94 -13.51 9.37
C HIS A 139 6.55 -13.40 7.96
N PHE A 140 6.30 -12.31 7.22
CA PHE A 140 6.97 -12.08 5.94
C PHE A 140 8.37 -11.46 6.09
N ALA A 141 8.72 -11.00 7.28
CA ALA A 141 10.01 -10.37 7.56
C ALA A 141 11.26 -11.19 7.14
N PRO A 142 11.32 -12.53 7.33
CA PRO A 142 12.48 -13.31 6.94
C PRO A 142 12.78 -13.28 5.44
N PHE A 143 11.77 -13.06 4.59
CA PHE A 143 11.94 -12.95 3.14
C PHE A 143 12.68 -11.67 2.72
N LEU A 144 12.73 -10.66 3.61
CA LEU A 144 13.42 -9.39 3.40
C LEU A 144 14.80 -9.34 4.08
N SER A 145 15.21 -10.40 4.75
CA SER A 145 16.56 -10.48 5.29
C SER A 145 17.52 -10.77 4.14
N ALA A 146 18.41 -9.83 3.83
CA ALA A 146 19.53 -10.11 2.95
C ALA A 146 20.37 -11.20 3.60
N HIS A 147 20.56 -12.32 2.90
CA HIS A 147 21.53 -13.31 3.33
C HIS A 147 22.90 -12.66 3.12
N ARG A 148 23.56 -12.19 4.17
CA ARG A 148 25.01 -11.99 4.09
C ARG A 148 25.63 -13.36 3.87
N ARG A 149 25.78 -13.78 2.61
CA ARG A 149 26.73 -14.84 2.24
C ARG A 149 28.11 -14.23 2.38
N GLY A 150 28.70 -14.37 3.55
CA GLY A 150 30.09 -13.97 3.76
C GLY A 150 30.38 -13.58 5.20
N GLU A 151 30.31 -14.54 6.12
CA GLU A 151 31.10 -14.51 7.35
C GLU A 151 31.16 -15.95 7.89
N ARG A 152 32.40 -16.48 7.99
CA ARG A 152 32.84 -17.87 8.27
C ARG A 152 32.91 -18.71 6.98
N ASP A 153 34.08 -18.97 6.40
CA ASP A 153 35.30 -19.44 7.05
C ASP A 153 36.55 -18.60 6.71
N SER A 154 37.19 -18.07 7.76
CA SER A 154 38.61 -17.73 7.81
C SER A 154 39.16 -18.29 9.11
#